data_AF-A0A536E405-F1
#
_entry.id   AF-A0A536E405-F1
#
_cell.length_a   1.000
_cell.length_b   1.000
_cell.length_c   1.000
_cell.angle_alpha   90.00
_cell.angle_beta   90.00
_cell.angle_gamma   90.00
#
_symmetry.space_group_name_H-M   'P 1'
#
loop_
_entity.id
_entity.type
_entity.pdbx_description
1 polymer ?
#
loop_
_entity_poly.entity_id
_entity_poly.type
_entity_poly.pdbx_seq_one_letter_code
_entity_poly.pdbx_strand_id
1 'polypeptide(L)'
;MFTLFAAYMFLSSRSPPEEERVFVGPAAAIAGLRRVPRRLLVTGIFVYSAAVIFASAEPFAESLVSTGRTAGIDEFVLVQWLAPFASEAPEFILAGLLALRGRHDAGMTILISSKVNQWTLLIGSLPLAFSISGGTLDPLHFDSRQSEEVFLTAAQSLFAVAILISLSMGRGEALLLGGLFLSQFFITDETVRLVYAVVYSVLAVLVLARDVPRFPRFAGAVKDCVVAPRGGRDYEG
;
A
#
# COMPACT_ATOMS: atom_id res chain seq x y z
N MET A 1 -3.65 10.39 -11.32
CA MET A 1 -3.07 9.70 -10.13
C MET A 1 -2.25 10.61 -9.24
N PHE A 2 -1.22 11.30 -9.74
CA PHE A 2 -0.39 12.22 -8.92
C PHE A 2 -1.19 13.26 -8.13
N THR A 3 -2.21 13.89 -8.75
CA THR A 3 -3.08 14.86 -8.06
C THR A 3 -3.85 14.23 -6.91
N LEU A 4 -4.28 12.97 -7.05
CA LEU A 4 -5.02 12.25 -6.02
C LEU A 4 -4.11 11.94 -4.83
N PHE A 5 -2.88 11.50 -5.12
CA PHE A 5 -1.87 11.28 -4.08
C PHE A 5 -1.44 12.59 -3.39
N ALA A 6 -1.27 13.68 -4.14
CA ALA A 6 -0.95 14.99 -3.58
C ALA A 6 -2.08 15.51 -2.68
N ALA A 7 -3.34 15.34 -3.08
CA ALA A 7 -4.49 15.68 -2.26
C ALA A 7 -4.54 14.81 -0.98
N TYR A 8 -4.29 13.51 -1.09
CA TYR A 8 -4.16 12.61 0.06
C TYR A 8 -3.07 13.10 1.03
N MET A 9 -1.86 13.38 0.55
CA MET A 9 -0.75 13.89 1.36
C MET A 9 -1.09 15.22 2.03
N PHE A 10 -1.74 16.13 1.31
CA PHE A 10 -2.18 17.40 1.86
C PHE A 10 -3.17 17.20 3.02
N LEU A 11 -4.19 16.36 2.84
CA LEU A 11 -5.17 16.06 3.88
C LEU A 11 -4.53 15.33 5.08
N SER A 12 -3.70 14.33 4.81
CA SER A 12 -2.98 13.56 5.84
C SER A 12 -2.07 14.46 6.69
N SER A 13 -1.36 15.40 6.06
CA SER A 13 -0.45 16.33 6.77
C SER A 13 -1.14 17.25 7.78
N ARG A 14 -2.47 17.43 7.65
CA ARG A 14 -3.24 18.29 8.55
C ARG A 14 -3.78 17.53 9.76
N SER A 15 -3.85 16.20 9.71
CA SER A 15 -4.41 15.38 10.79
C SER A 15 -3.55 15.49 12.06
N PRO A 16 -4.16 15.50 13.26
CA PRO A 16 -3.40 15.55 14.50
C PRO A 16 -2.47 14.33 14.58
N PRO A 17 -1.25 14.45 15.13
CA PRO A 17 -0.44 13.28 15.43
C PRO A 17 -1.20 12.40 16.42
N GLU A 18 -1.55 11.17 16.04
CA GLU A 18 -2.02 10.16 17.00
C GLU A 18 -0.85 9.76 17.91
N GLU A 19 -1.03 10.01 19.20
CA GLU A 19 -0.12 9.74 20.32
C GLU A 19 1.29 10.36 20.24
N GLU A 20 1.86 10.60 21.42
CA GLU A 20 3.26 10.94 21.60
C GLU A 20 4.12 9.92 20.84
N ARG A 21 4.83 10.37 19.80
CA ARG A 21 5.74 9.52 19.03
C ARG A 21 6.90 9.12 19.94
N VAL A 22 6.71 8.07 20.74
CA VAL A 22 7.78 7.48 21.54
C VAL A 22 8.73 6.82 20.56
N PHE A 23 9.81 7.52 20.23
CA PHE A 23 10.89 6.94 19.46
C PHE A 23 11.52 5.80 20.28
N VAL A 24 11.78 4.68 19.62
CA VAL A 24 12.43 3.52 20.24
C VAL A 24 13.65 3.09 19.43
N GLY A 25 14.64 2.49 20.09
CA GLY A 25 15.82 1.95 19.44
C GLY A 25 16.63 3.01 18.67
N PRO A 26 17.07 2.74 17.42
CA PRO A 26 17.88 3.67 16.64
C PRO A 26 17.23 5.04 16.45
N ALA A 27 15.91 5.10 16.29
CA ALA A 27 15.18 6.36 16.14
C ALA A 27 15.29 7.23 17.42
N ALA A 28 15.28 6.63 18.61
CA ALA A 28 15.44 7.34 19.88
C ALA A 28 16.84 7.93 20.04
N ALA A 29 17.86 7.14 19.70
CA ALA A 29 19.25 7.58 19.72
C ALA A 29 19.49 8.77 18.78
N ILE A 30 18.92 8.73 17.57
CA ILE A 30 18.99 9.84 16.60
C ILE A 30 18.20 11.05 17.13
N ALA A 31 17.02 10.85 17.71
CA ALA A 31 16.19 11.92 18.24
C ALA A 31 16.88 12.71 19.36
N GLY A 32 17.70 12.04 20.18
CA GLY A 32 18.48 12.64 21.28
C GLY A 32 19.65 13.52 20.84
N LEU A 33 20.05 13.51 19.56
CA LEU A 33 21.12 14.37 19.05
C LEU A 33 20.69 15.85 18.98
N ARG A 34 21.66 16.76 19.08
CA ARG A 34 21.47 18.20 18.81
C ARG A 34 20.93 18.41 17.38
N ARG A 35 20.19 19.50 17.16
CA ARG A 35 19.44 19.77 15.91
C ARG A 35 20.27 19.58 14.63
N VAL A 36 21.48 20.11 14.58
CA VAL A 36 22.36 20.06 13.39
C VAL A 36 22.87 18.64 13.13
N PRO A 37 23.58 17.97 14.06
CA PRO A 37 24.04 16.59 13.82
C PRO A 37 22.89 15.63 13.56
N ARG A 38 21.73 15.82 14.21
CA ARG A 38 20.52 15.02 13.92
C ARG A 38 20.08 15.16 12.47
N ARG A 39 19.99 16.39 11.95
CA ARG A 39 19.58 16.64 10.55
C ARG A 39 20.60 16.08 9.57
N LEU A 40 21.90 16.30 9.81
CA LEU A 40 22.96 15.76 8.97
C LEU A 40 22.92 14.23 8.94
N LEU A 41 22.74 13.58 10.08
CA LEU A 41 22.64 12.13 10.16
C LEU A 41 21.41 11.60 9.43
N VAL A 42 20.23 12.19 9.65
CA VAL A 42 18.99 11.77 8.96
C VAL A 42 19.10 11.99 7.44
N THR A 43 19.60 13.15 7.01
CA THR A 43 19.85 13.42 5.58
C THR A 43 20.89 12.44 5.01
N GLY A 44 21.96 12.16 5.75
CA GLY A 44 22.98 11.19 5.34
C GLY A 44 22.42 9.78 5.17
N ILE A 45 21.62 9.30 6.12
CA ILE A 45 20.91 8.02 6.02
C ILE A 45 19.99 8.02 4.79
N PHE A 46 19.23 9.11 4.56
CA PHE A 46 18.31 9.20 3.43
C PHE A 46 19.03 9.15 2.08
N VAL A 47 20.08 9.95 1.91
CA VAL A 47 20.88 9.97 0.67
C VAL A 47 21.60 8.65 0.45
N TYR A 48 22.18 8.06 1.50
CA TYR A 48 22.84 6.77 1.42
C TYR A 48 21.86 5.67 1.00
N SER A 49 20.71 5.56 1.67
CA SER A 49 19.68 4.58 1.32
C SER A 49 19.17 4.76 -0.11
N ALA A 50 18.93 6.01 -0.54
CA ALA A 50 18.51 6.30 -1.91
C ALA A 50 19.56 5.86 -2.94
N ALA A 51 20.85 6.13 -2.67
CA ALA A 51 21.94 5.72 -3.54
C ALA A 51 22.08 4.19 -3.60
N VAL A 52 21.95 3.49 -2.46
CA VAL A 52 21.99 2.02 -2.41
C VAL A 52 20.80 1.43 -3.18
N ILE A 53 19.58 1.94 -2.98
CA ILE A 53 18.39 1.48 -3.71
C ILE A 53 18.59 1.68 -5.21
N PHE A 54 19.02 2.87 -5.64
CA PHE A 54 19.25 3.18 -7.05
C PHE A 54 20.30 2.25 -7.67
N ALA A 55 21.44 2.05 -6.99
CA ALA A 55 22.51 1.18 -7.48
C ALA A 55 22.15 -0.32 -7.45
N SER A 56 21.19 -0.73 -6.61
CA SER A 56 20.82 -2.14 -6.44
C SER A 56 19.58 -2.56 -7.22
N ALA A 57 18.71 -1.63 -7.61
CA ALA A 57 17.40 -1.94 -8.20
C ALA A 57 17.49 -2.74 -9.52
N GLU A 58 18.33 -2.29 -10.45
CA GLU A 58 18.54 -2.97 -11.75
C GLU A 58 19.24 -4.33 -11.57
N PRO A 59 20.39 -4.43 -10.86
CA PRO A 59 21.02 -5.72 -10.59
C PRO A 59 20.10 -6.71 -9.88
N PHE A 60 19.27 -6.24 -8.95
CA PHE A 60 18.28 -7.07 -8.26
C PHE A 60 17.24 -7.63 -9.24
N ALA A 61 16.64 -6.78 -10.08
CA ALA A 61 15.63 -7.19 -11.05
C ALA A 61 16.19 -8.19 -12.08
N GLU A 62 17.38 -7.93 -12.62
CA GLU A 62 18.03 -8.83 -13.58
C GLU A 62 18.45 -10.16 -12.94
N SER A 63 19.00 -10.11 -11.72
CA SER A 63 19.40 -11.31 -10.98
C SER A 63 18.18 -12.18 -10.63
N LEU A 64 17.05 -11.56 -10.29
CA LEU A 64 15.82 -12.27 -9.99
C LEU A 64 15.32 -13.05 -11.20
N VAL A 65 15.21 -12.39 -12.36
CA VAL A 65 14.74 -13.01 -13.62
C VAL A 65 15.71 -14.09 -14.09
N SER A 66 17.02 -13.79 -14.11
CA SER A 66 18.05 -14.75 -14.56
C SER A 66 18.12 -15.99 -13.66
N THR A 67 18.02 -15.83 -12.33
CA THR A 67 17.97 -16.95 -11.38
C THR A 67 16.71 -17.79 -11.55
N GLY A 68 15.56 -17.16 -11.78
CA GLY A 68 14.33 -17.91 -12.03
C GLY A 68 14.37 -18.70 -13.34
N ARG A 69 14.92 -18.13 -14.42
CA ARG A 69 15.13 -18.84 -15.69
C ARG A 69 15.99 -20.09 -15.50
N THR A 70 17.09 -20.01 -14.75
CA THR A 70 17.95 -21.18 -14.50
C THR A 70 17.29 -22.21 -13.59
N ALA A 71 16.39 -21.78 -12.69
CA ALA A 71 15.59 -22.65 -11.85
C ALA A 71 14.31 -23.20 -12.52
N GLY A 72 14.01 -22.80 -13.77
CA GLY A 72 12.78 -23.18 -14.47
C GLY A 72 11.50 -22.55 -13.88
N ILE A 73 11.62 -21.43 -13.16
CA ILE A 73 10.50 -20.68 -12.58
C ILE A 73 10.05 -19.62 -13.58
N ASP A 74 8.74 -19.53 -13.77
CA ASP A 74 8.11 -18.54 -14.64
C ASP A 74 8.41 -17.10 -14.18
N GLU A 75 8.83 -16.24 -15.11
CA GLU A 75 9.24 -14.86 -14.83
C GLU A 75 8.12 -14.02 -14.23
N PHE A 76 6.88 -14.30 -14.62
CA PHE A 76 5.74 -13.58 -14.09
C PHE A 76 5.53 -13.90 -12.61
N VAL A 77 5.75 -15.15 -12.17
CA VAL A 77 5.71 -15.48 -10.74
C VAL A 77 6.76 -14.67 -9.96
N LEU A 78 7.96 -14.53 -10.51
CA LEU A 78 9.03 -13.79 -9.87
C LEU A 78 8.73 -12.29 -9.78
N VAL A 79 8.32 -11.69 -10.89
CA VAL A 79 8.08 -10.24 -10.99
C VAL A 79 6.81 -9.84 -10.25
N GLN A 80 5.74 -10.65 -10.32
CA GLN A 80 4.45 -10.34 -9.69
C GLN A 80 4.42 -10.66 -8.20
N TRP A 81 5.11 -11.70 -7.75
CA TRP A 81 4.98 -12.17 -6.38
C TRP A 81 6.26 -12.05 -5.58
N LEU A 82 7.37 -12.58 -6.09
CA LEU A 82 8.60 -12.63 -5.32
C LEU A 82 9.24 -11.25 -5.13
N ALA A 83 9.29 -10.43 -6.18
CA ALA A 83 9.82 -9.07 -6.11
C ALA A 83 9.04 -8.19 -5.12
N PRO A 84 7.69 -8.08 -5.20
CA PRO A 84 6.91 -7.34 -4.21
C PRO A 84 7.02 -7.91 -2.80
N PHE A 85 7.01 -9.24 -2.64
CA PHE A 85 7.18 -9.85 -1.32
C PHE A 85 8.51 -9.45 -0.68
N ALA A 86 9.60 -9.46 -1.43
CA ALA A 86 10.91 -9.07 -0.93
C ALA A 86 11.00 -7.57 -0.64
N SER A 87 10.47 -6.72 -1.52
CA SER A 87 10.55 -5.26 -1.37
C SER A 87 9.62 -4.70 -0.29
N GLU A 88 8.49 -5.36 -0.03
CA GLU A 88 7.50 -4.97 0.99
C GLU A 88 7.71 -5.67 2.34
N ALA A 89 8.55 -6.70 2.41
CA ALA A 89 8.81 -7.44 3.65
C ALA A 89 9.18 -6.55 4.86
N PRO A 90 10.06 -5.54 4.75
CA PRO A 90 10.38 -4.66 5.88
C PRO A 90 9.15 -3.94 6.44
N GLU A 91 8.22 -3.55 5.57
CA GLU A 91 6.98 -2.87 5.94
C GLU A 91 6.01 -3.83 6.62
N PHE A 92 5.81 -5.04 6.08
CA PHE A 92 4.97 -6.06 6.71
C PHE A 92 5.49 -6.49 8.09
N ILE A 93 6.82 -6.63 8.24
CA ILE A 93 7.44 -6.93 9.52
C ILE A 93 7.15 -5.81 10.52
N LEU A 94 7.31 -4.55 10.13
CA LEU A 94 7.03 -3.41 11.01
C LEU A 94 5.57 -3.36 11.43
N ALA A 95 4.62 -3.49 10.49
CA ALA A 95 3.20 -3.49 10.77
C ALA A 95 2.81 -4.68 11.69
N GLY A 96 3.36 -5.86 11.44
CA GLY A 96 3.18 -7.05 12.28
C GLY A 96 3.73 -6.87 13.69
N LEU A 97 4.91 -6.28 13.84
CA LEU A 97 5.48 -5.97 15.17
C LEU A 97 4.63 -4.97 15.96
N LEU A 98 4.06 -3.97 15.29
CA LEU A 98 3.14 -3.02 15.93
C LEU A 98 1.85 -3.72 16.35
N ALA A 99 1.29 -4.57 15.49
CA ALA A 99 0.12 -5.38 15.81
C ALA A 99 0.36 -6.29 17.03
N LEU A 100 1.49 -7.02 17.07
CA LEU A 100 1.87 -7.88 18.21
C LEU A 100 2.05 -7.10 19.51
N ARG A 101 2.32 -5.79 19.45
CA ARG A 101 2.41 -4.88 20.61
C ARG A 101 1.07 -4.22 20.96
N GLY A 102 -0.03 -4.68 20.39
CA GLY A 102 -1.37 -4.11 20.61
C GLY A 102 -1.62 -2.80 19.88
N ARG A 103 -0.71 -2.35 19.00
CA ARG A 103 -0.83 -1.12 18.22
C ARG A 103 -1.40 -1.41 16.82
N HIS A 104 -2.55 -2.09 16.78
CA HIS A 104 -3.19 -2.53 15.53
C HIS A 104 -3.52 -1.36 14.61
N ASP A 105 -4.00 -0.23 15.15
CA ASP A 105 -4.40 0.94 14.37
C ASP A 105 -3.21 1.58 13.66
N ALA A 106 -2.06 1.67 14.34
CA ALA A 106 -0.81 2.17 13.75
C ALA A 106 -0.30 1.23 12.64
N GLY A 107 -0.37 -0.09 12.85
CA GLY A 107 -0.03 -1.08 11.82
C GLY A 107 -0.93 -0.98 10.60
N MET A 108 -2.25 -0.88 10.79
CA MET A 108 -3.22 -0.70 9.71
C MET A 108 -3.02 0.62 8.97
N THR A 109 -2.70 1.71 9.68
CA THR A 109 -2.44 3.02 9.08
C THR A 109 -1.24 2.97 8.13
N ILE A 110 -0.16 2.28 8.51
CA ILE A 110 1.01 2.06 7.65
C ILE A 110 0.60 1.31 6.38
N LEU A 111 -0.08 0.16 6.53
CA LEU A 111 -0.46 -0.68 5.40
C LEU A 111 -1.46 0.00 4.45
N ILE A 112 -2.48 0.69 4.99
CA ILE A 112 -3.46 1.44 4.19
C ILE A 112 -2.77 2.59 3.46
N SER A 113 -1.92 3.35 4.15
CA SER A 113 -1.17 4.45 3.53
C SER A 113 -0.23 3.96 2.42
N SER A 114 0.43 2.83 2.63
CA SER A 114 1.27 2.20 1.61
C SER A 114 0.45 1.78 0.39
N LYS A 115 -0.72 1.17 0.61
CA LYS A 115 -1.60 0.79 -0.49
C LYS A 115 -2.12 1.99 -1.28
N VAL A 116 -2.46 3.10 -0.61
CA VAL A 116 -2.82 4.35 -1.29
C VAL A 116 -1.66 4.84 -2.16
N ASN A 117 -0.43 4.87 -1.64
CA ASN A 117 0.76 5.24 -2.41
C ASN A 117 0.98 4.33 -3.63
N GLN A 118 0.91 3.01 -3.46
CA GLN A 118 1.08 2.04 -4.54
C GLN A 118 -0.02 2.16 -5.61
N TRP A 119 -1.29 2.31 -5.22
CA TRP A 119 -2.40 2.37 -6.18
C TRP A 119 -2.54 3.73 -6.87
N THR A 120 -1.78 4.74 -6.44
CA THR A 120 -1.80 6.09 -7.02
C THR A 120 -0.45 6.48 -7.58
N LEU A 121 0.53 6.80 -6.72
CA LEU A 121 1.83 7.30 -7.13
C LEU A 121 2.59 6.30 -7.99
N LEU A 122 2.65 5.03 -7.57
CA LEU A 122 3.36 3.99 -8.32
C LEU A 122 2.72 3.75 -9.69
N ILE A 123 1.41 3.51 -9.75
CA ILE A 123 0.70 3.34 -11.04
C ILE A 123 0.86 4.57 -11.94
N GLY A 124 0.78 5.78 -11.38
CA GLY A 124 0.99 7.01 -12.14
C GLY A 124 2.43 7.17 -12.65
N SER A 125 3.41 6.62 -11.92
CA SER A 125 4.83 6.71 -12.28
C SER A 125 5.24 5.77 -13.40
N LEU A 126 4.54 4.64 -13.60
CA LEU A 126 4.88 3.64 -14.62
C LEU A 126 4.81 4.22 -16.06
N PRO A 127 3.69 4.82 -16.51
CA PRO A 127 3.66 5.46 -17.83
C PRO A 127 4.64 6.62 -17.97
N LEU A 128 4.88 7.37 -16.90
CA LEU A 128 5.84 8.47 -16.91
C LEU A 128 7.28 7.96 -17.12
N ALA A 129 7.67 6.91 -16.39
CA ALA A 129 8.97 6.27 -16.57
C ALA A 129 9.11 5.71 -17.99
N PHE A 130 8.09 5.03 -18.51
CA PHE A 130 8.05 4.53 -19.89
C PHE A 130 8.27 5.63 -20.93
N SER A 131 7.52 6.73 -20.82
CA SER A 131 7.65 7.88 -21.73
C SER A 131 9.03 8.51 -21.67
N ILE A 132 9.59 8.70 -20.47
CA ILE A 132 10.94 9.27 -20.29
C ILE A 132 12.01 8.35 -20.86
N SER A 133 11.96 7.04 -20.57
CA SER A 133 12.96 6.08 -21.05
C SER A 133 12.88 5.85 -22.56
N GLY A 134 11.68 5.87 -23.12
CA GLY A 134 11.45 5.66 -24.54
C GLY A 134 11.55 6.92 -25.39
N GLY A 135 11.62 8.12 -24.78
CA GLY A 135 11.55 9.39 -25.49
C GLY A 135 10.24 9.58 -26.26
N THR A 136 9.14 8.98 -25.78
CA THR A 136 7.84 8.97 -26.46
C THR A 136 6.72 9.50 -25.56
N LEU A 137 5.66 10.03 -26.17
CA LEU A 137 4.40 10.36 -25.50
C LEU A 137 3.32 9.29 -25.73
N ASP A 138 3.70 8.17 -26.36
CA ASP A 138 2.78 7.05 -26.54
C ASP A 138 2.35 6.48 -25.19
N PRO A 139 1.08 6.04 -25.08
CA PRO A 139 0.61 5.42 -23.86
C PRO A 139 1.34 4.09 -23.61
N LEU A 140 1.49 3.76 -22.33
CA LEU A 140 1.91 2.42 -21.92
C LEU A 140 0.81 1.43 -22.34
N HIS A 141 1.10 0.59 -23.33
CA HIS A 141 0.17 -0.40 -23.83
C HIS A 141 0.11 -1.61 -22.89
N PHE A 142 -1.11 -2.10 -22.64
CA PHE A 142 -1.33 -3.35 -21.93
C PHE A 142 -1.77 -4.45 -22.88
N ASP A 143 -1.23 -5.64 -22.69
CA ASP A 143 -1.81 -6.84 -23.29
C ASP A 143 -3.09 -7.29 -22.54
N SER A 144 -3.73 -8.36 -23.00
CA SER A 144 -4.94 -8.90 -22.37
C SER A 144 -4.68 -9.30 -20.92
N ARG A 145 -3.56 -10.01 -20.69
CA ARG A 145 -3.15 -10.51 -19.37
C ARG A 145 -2.98 -9.38 -18.36
N GLN A 146 -2.25 -8.33 -18.73
CA GLN A 146 -2.00 -7.16 -17.89
C GLN A 146 -3.30 -6.40 -17.59
N SER A 147 -4.18 -6.26 -18.59
CA SER A 147 -5.48 -5.62 -18.41
C SER A 147 -6.35 -6.39 -17.40
N GLU A 148 -6.32 -7.72 -17.45
CA GLU A 148 -7.00 -8.59 -16.48
C GLU A 148 -6.40 -8.53 -15.08
N GLU A 149 -5.07 -8.50 -14.93
CA GLU A 149 -4.41 -8.31 -13.63
C GLU A 149 -4.76 -6.95 -13.01
N VAL A 150 -4.81 -5.89 -13.82
CA VAL A 150 -5.25 -4.57 -13.36
C VAL A 150 -6.71 -4.61 -12.91
N PHE A 151 -7.58 -5.27 -13.68
CA PHE A 151 -8.99 -5.42 -13.31
C PHE A 151 -9.18 -6.22 -12.01
N LEU A 152 -8.48 -7.35 -11.88
CA LEU A 152 -8.46 -8.17 -10.67
C LEU A 152 -7.99 -7.37 -9.45
N THR A 153 -6.88 -6.65 -9.59
CA THR A 153 -6.32 -5.84 -8.51
C THR A 153 -7.25 -4.68 -8.14
N ALA A 154 -7.94 -4.09 -9.11
CA ALA A 154 -8.96 -3.08 -8.87
C ALA A 154 -10.17 -3.66 -8.12
N ALA A 155 -10.63 -4.86 -8.49
CA ALA A 155 -11.73 -5.55 -7.82
C ALA A 155 -11.37 -5.90 -6.37
N GLN A 156 -10.17 -6.44 -6.12
CA GLN A 156 -9.66 -6.69 -4.77
C GLN A 156 -9.57 -5.39 -3.95
N SER A 157 -9.09 -4.31 -4.56
CA SER A 157 -8.99 -3.00 -3.90
C SER A 157 -10.37 -2.45 -3.55
N LEU A 158 -11.35 -2.60 -4.44
CA LEU A 158 -12.75 -2.21 -4.19
C LEU A 158 -13.34 -3.00 -3.02
N PHE A 159 -13.11 -4.31 -2.96
CA PHE A 159 -13.55 -5.15 -1.85
C PHE A 159 -12.89 -4.74 -0.53
N ALA A 160 -11.59 -4.47 -0.52
CA ALA A 160 -10.88 -3.97 0.66
C ALA A 160 -11.43 -2.62 1.13
N VAL A 161 -11.73 -1.70 0.21
CA VAL A 161 -12.39 -0.43 0.53
C VAL A 161 -13.78 -0.66 1.12
N ALA A 162 -14.58 -1.57 0.55
CA ALA A 162 -15.90 -1.90 1.06
C ALA A 162 -15.89 -2.38 2.52
N ILE A 163 -14.93 -3.24 2.88
CA ILE A 163 -14.72 -3.69 4.27
C ILE A 163 -14.43 -2.48 5.18
N LEU A 164 -13.55 -1.57 4.73
CA LEU A 164 -13.08 -0.44 5.52
C LEU A 164 -14.09 0.72 5.66
N ILE A 165 -15.20 0.74 4.90
CA ILE A 165 -16.26 1.74 5.10
C ILE A 165 -16.84 1.68 6.51
N SER A 166 -16.84 0.50 7.14
CA SER A 166 -17.28 0.35 8.52
C SER A 166 -16.35 0.99 9.55
N LEU A 167 -15.16 1.47 9.13
CA LEU A 167 -14.04 1.90 9.99
C LEU A 167 -13.55 0.81 10.94
N SER A 168 -13.80 -0.46 10.60
CA SER A 168 -13.36 -1.62 11.34
C SER A 168 -13.06 -2.76 10.38
N MET A 169 -12.21 -3.71 10.79
CA MET A 169 -11.97 -4.94 10.03
C MET A 169 -12.15 -6.13 10.97
N GLY A 170 -13.18 -6.92 10.73
CA GLY A 170 -13.43 -8.15 11.47
C GLY A 170 -12.47 -9.26 11.08
N ARG A 171 -12.27 -10.23 11.99
CA ARG A 171 -11.45 -11.42 11.72
C ARG A 171 -11.92 -12.19 10.48
N GLY A 172 -13.24 -12.31 10.28
CA GLY A 172 -13.80 -13.00 9.13
C GLY A 172 -13.50 -12.29 7.81
N GLU A 173 -13.56 -10.95 7.79
CA GLU A 173 -13.23 -10.14 6.60
C GLU A 173 -11.74 -10.21 6.28
N ALA A 174 -10.88 -10.15 7.30
CA ALA A 174 -9.44 -10.33 7.14
C ALA A 174 -9.08 -11.72 6.61
N LEU A 175 -9.70 -12.78 7.16
CA LEU A 175 -9.50 -14.16 6.70
C LEU A 175 -10.05 -14.38 5.29
N LEU A 176 -11.17 -13.77 4.93
CA LEU A 176 -11.74 -13.87 3.59
C LEU A 176 -10.85 -13.17 2.57
N LEU A 177 -10.44 -11.93 2.83
CA LEU A 177 -9.52 -11.19 1.96
C LEU A 177 -8.18 -11.90 1.81
N GLY A 178 -7.57 -12.32 2.93
CA GLY A 178 -6.30 -13.04 2.92
C GLY A 178 -6.40 -14.42 2.28
N GLY A 179 -7.51 -15.13 2.51
CA GLY A 179 -7.77 -16.46 1.93
C GLY A 179 -7.92 -16.40 0.41
N LEU A 180 -8.71 -15.47 -0.11
CA LEU A 180 -8.88 -15.26 -1.55
C LEU A 180 -7.56 -14.85 -2.22
N PHE A 181 -6.78 -13.99 -1.57
CA PHE A 181 -5.47 -13.58 -2.06
C PHE A 181 -4.48 -14.77 -2.11
N LEU A 182 -4.40 -15.57 -1.04
CA LEU A 182 -3.51 -16.73 -0.97
C LEU A 182 -3.92 -17.84 -1.95
N SER A 183 -5.21 -18.07 -2.16
CA SER A 183 -5.65 -19.09 -3.11
C SER A 183 -5.34 -18.70 -4.56
N GLN A 184 -5.36 -17.41 -4.89
CA GLN A 184 -4.94 -16.90 -6.20
C GLN A 184 -3.44 -17.11 -6.44
N PHE A 185 -2.59 -17.05 -5.41
CA PHE A 185 -1.16 -17.31 -5.54
C PHE A 185 -0.86 -18.70 -6.10
N PHE A 186 -1.62 -19.71 -5.69
CA PHE A 186 -1.43 -21.10 -6.13
C PHE A 186 -2.18 -21.46 -7.41
N ILE A 187 -3.13 -20.63 -7.85
CA ILE A 187 -3.99 -20.89 -9.01
C ILE A 187 -3.80 -19.76 -10.03
N THR A 188 -2.90 -19.97 -10.98
CA THR A 188 -2.43 -18.94 -11.93
C THR A 188 -3.17 -18.95 -13.28
N ASP A 189 -4.24 -19.72 -13.40
CA ASP A 189 -5.05 -19.86 -14.62
C ASP A 189 -5.78 -18.56 -14.99
N GLU A 190 -5.83 -18.24 -16.29
CA GLU A 190 -6.46 -17.04 -16.85
C GLU A 190 -7.97 -17.00 -16.59
N THR A 191 -8.68 -18.11 -16.78
CA THR A 191 -10.12 -18.20 -16.52
C THR A 191 -10.42 -17.99 -15.05
N VAL A 192 -9.60 -18.58 -14.18
CA VAL A 192 -9.76 -18.46 -12.73
C VAL A 192 -9.54 -17.03 -12.25
N ARG A 193 -8.63 -16.29 -12.87
CA ARG A 193 -8.37 -14.88 -12.58
C ARG A 193 -9.61 -14.01 -12.75
N LEU A 194 -10.32 -14.17 -13.86
CA LEU A 194 -11.57 -13.45 -14.10
C LEU A 194 -12.64 -13.83 -13.07
N VAL A 195 -12.71 -15.11 -12.67
CA VAL A 195 -13.60 -15.57 -11.60
C VAL A 195 -13.28 -14.87 -10.28
N TYR A 196 -12.01 -14.76 -9.88
CA TYR A 196 -11.63 -14.00 -8.68
C TYR A 196 -12.05 -12.53 -8.78
N ALA A 197 -11.83 -11.88 -9.92
CA ALA A 197 -12.22 -10.48 -10.11
C ALA A 197 -13.73 -10.27 -9.97
N VAL A 198 -14.53 -11.18 -10.52
CA VAL A 198 -15.99 -11.19 -10.35
C VAL A 198 -16.38 -11.45 -8.89
N VAL A 199 -15.76 -12.43 -8.23
CA VAL A 199 -16.01 -12.74 -6.81
C VAL A 199 -15.72 -11.53 -5.93
N TYR A 200 -14.57 -10.88 -6.09
CA TYR A 200 -14.25 -9.66 -5.35
C TYR A 200 -15.26 -8.54 -5.62
N SER A 201 -15.68 -8.36 -6.87
CA SER A 201 -16.66 -7.34 -7.23
C SER A 201 -18.03 -7.59 -6.60
N VAL A 202 -18.51 -8.84 -6.64
CA VAL A 202 -19.77 -9.25 -6.00
C VAL A 202 -19.69 -9.08 -4.49
N LEU A 203 -18.61 -9.55 -3.86
CA LEU A 203 -18.40 -9.40 -2.43
C LEU A 203 -18.34 -7.93 -2.01
N ALA A 204 -17.70 -7.07 -2.82
CA ALA A 204 -17.68 -5.64 -2.58
C ALA A 204 -19.10 -5.06 -2.59
N VAL A 205 -19.91 -5.37 -3.61
CA VAL A 205 -21.30 -4.91 -3.67
C VAL A 205 -22.13 -5.41 -2.49
N LEU A 206 -21.96 -6.68 -2.09
CA LEU A 206 -22.68 -7.26 -0.95
C LEU A 206 -22.28 -6.59 0.38
N VAL A 207 -20.99 -6.36 0.60
CA VAL A 207 -20.50 -5.66 1.80
C VAL A 207 -20.97 -4.21 1.81
N LEU A 208 -20.89 -3.51 0.68
CA LEU A 208 -21.41 -2.14 0.55
C LEU A 208 -22.91 -2.09 0.84
N ALA A 209 -23.69 -3.01 0.29
CA ALA A 209 -25.13 -3.11 0.51
C ALA A 209 -25.47 -3.38 1.98
N ARG A 210 -24.71 -4.28 2.63
CA ARG A 210 -24.83 -4.56 4.07
C ARG A 210 -24.49 -3.34 4.93
N ASP A 211 -23.49 -2.57 4.53
CA ASP A 211 -22.93 -1.47 5.32
C ASP A 211 -23.44 -0.09 4.91
N VAL A 212 -24.45 0.00 4.04
CA VAL A 212 -25.19 1.25 3.73
C VAL A 212 -25.55 2.04 5.00
N PRO A 213 -26.04 1.44 6.10
CA PRO A 213 -26.35 2.17 7.32
C PRO A 213 -25.12 2.80 8.01
N ARG A 214 -23.91 2.32 7.72
CA ARG A 214 -22.64 2.82 8.29
C ARG A 214 -22.04 3.95 7.46
N PHE A 215 -22.44 4.09 6.21
CA PHE A 215 -21.95 5.11 5.30
C PHE A 215 -22.00 6.56 5.85
N PRO A 216 -23.05 6.99 6.58
CA PRO A 216 -23.05 8.33 7.19
C PRO A 216 -21.91 8.56 8.18
N ARG A 217 -21.48 7.52 8.91
CA ARG A 217 -20.33 7.63 9.84
C ARG A 217 -19.03 7.80 9.09
N PHE A 218 -18.83 7.02 8.02
CA PHE A 218 -17.69 7.17 7.12
C PHE A 218 -17.65 8.57 6.49
N ALA A 219 -18.78 9.05 5.96
CA ALA A 219 -18.89 10.38 5.38
C ALA A 219 -18.61 11.49 6.41
N GLY A 220 -19.06 11.30 7.66
CA GLY A 220 -18.73 12.17 8.79
C GLY A 220 -17.22 12.22 9.03
N ALA A 221 -16.57 11.06 9.16
CA ALA A 221 -15.12 10.98 9.36
C ALA A 221 -14.33 11.65 8.22
N VAL A 222 -14.73 11.43 6.97
CA VAL A 222 -14.11 12.09 5.80
C VAL A 222 -14.29 13.60 5.89
N LYS A 223 -15.50 14.08 6.22
CA LYS A 223 -15.77 15.51 6.39
C LYS A 223 -14.91 16.13 7.48
N ASP A 224 -14.73 15.44 8.61
CA ASP A 224 -13.92 15.92 9.73
C ASP A 224 -12.44 16.06 9.31
N CYS A 225 -11.90 15.07 8.58
CA CYS A 225 -10.55 15.14 8.01
C CYS A 225 -10.36 16.31 7.03
N VAL A 226 -11.37 16.65 6.24
CA VAL A 226 -11.29 17.70 5.21
C VAL A 226 -11.49 19.11 5.79
N VAL A 227 -12.51 19.28 6.64
CA VAL A 227 -13.00 20.59 7.09
C VAL A 227 -12.29 21.05 8.37
N ALA A 228 -12.06 20.16 9.34
CA ALA A 228 -11.55 20.53 10.66
C ALA A 228 -10.43 19.59 11.18
N PRO A 229 -9.32 19.43 10.45
CA PRO A 229 -8.24 18.51 10.87
C PRO A 229 -7.49 18.97 12.14
N ARG A 230 -7.87 20.10 12.76
CA ARG A 230 -7.33 20.61 14.04
C ARG A 230 -8.39 20.85 15.14
N GLY A 231 -9.60 20.29 15.01
CA GLY A 231 -10.71 20.54 15.95
C GLY A 231 -11.01 19.36 16.89
N GLY A 232 -10.52 19.47 18.13
CA GLY A 232 -11.04 18.96 19.40
C GLY A 232 -11.94 17.71 19.45
N ARG A 233 -11.48 16.73 20.23
CA ARG A 233 -12.34 16.12 21.25
C ARG A 233 -11.73 16.34 22.62
N ASP A 234 -12.06 17.49 23.21
CA ASP A 234 -12.24 17.52 24.67
C ASP A 234 -13.47 16.66 24.94
N TYR A 235 -13.23 15.39 25.29
CA TYR A 235 -14.21 14.62 26.04
C TYR A 235 -13.98 14.94 27.51
N GLU A 236 -14.49 16.09 27.95
CA GLU A 236 -14.92 16.25 29.33
C GLU A 236 -16.33 15.64 29.45
N GLY A 237 -16.49 14.70 30.37
CA GLY A 237 -17.73 13.99 30.67
C GLY A 237 -17.46 12.61 31.26
#